data_AF-A0AAD8BK70-F1
#
_entry.id   AF-A0AAD8BK70-F1
#
_cell.length_a   1.000
_cell.length_b   1.000
_cell.length_c   1.000
_cell.angle_alpha   90.00
_cell.angle_beta   90.00
_cell.angle_gamma   90.00
#
_symmetry.space_group_name_H-M   'P 1'
#
loop_
_entity.id
_entity.type
_entity.pdbx_description
1 polymer ?
#
loop_
_entity_poly.entity_id
_entity_poly.type
_entity_poly.pdbx_seq_one_letter_code
_entity_poly.pdbx_strand_id
1 'polypeptide(L)'
;MAVTRSQTYVHLIGEPVQLFNENMLPTTREVLQVYYHHHNNEKLSKTESITVTVREVCEIWARARVPSAEERNIIHKLKLLVDKHRTVCHNKTRGGTAQMARESNFEADMNGLFDIAHHDAMNRIKIEEDRVFLVDQRTERKYVMGKIDQQLTAVEGRRAVRIQREAELRTKEDRMLNDLAQASAPASASLNNGDTSNISDLDEESSAELSDYNPECKSSDNSDTQGQTQQKRAKISANEAVSPQLAAALDCTSVSNRDAAYILHAAATTYGQYASGMSLSVSSIRRTRSKRHIQAAGDVKSAFNRDGPLVIHFDGKLLPSIAGGPGKEYRVAIIVTGRTTEKLLAIPKVVQGTAEVKTRMASCLITASEHETSSERSIKYTGKEELGDKKLDYFIGSRSHFFFQVLNLDKLFLNLPVEQWPQLEAYLHAKVVAHSLKVVNDSAERGIALASNFNKSLTKKEDEKQYFYQVVESHRKQYPDAKNATLNQ
;
A
#
# COMPACT_ATOMS: atom_id res chain seq x y z
N MET A 1 -27.21 56.10 -23.20
CA MET A 1 -26.12 55.32 -23.83
C MET A 1 -24.81 55.75 -23.18
N ALA A 2 -24.28 54.93 -22.28
CA ALA A 2 -23.00 55.20 -21.62
C ALA A 2 -21.93 54.33 -22.28
N VAL A 3 -20.92 54.98 -22.85
CA VAL A 3 -19.74 54.34 -23.45
C VAL A 3 -18.83 53.90 -22.30
N THR A 4 -18.78 52.60 -22.00
CA THR A 4 -17.81 52.03 -21.06
C THR A 4 -16.53 51.68 -21.80
N ARG A 5 -15.44 52.29 -21.32
CA ARG A 5 -14.04 52.23 -21.78
C ARG A 5 -13.62 50.93 -22.50
N SER A 6 -12.98 51.13 -23.65
CA SER A 6 -12.34 50.17 -24.54
C SER A 6 -11.51 49.09 -23.82
N GLN A 7 -11.80 47.82 -24.12
CA GLN A 7 -10.96 46.66 -23.79
C GLN A 7 -9.52 46.91 -24.29
N THR A 8 -8.55 46.86 -23.38
CA THR A 8 -7.15 47.17 -23.70
C THR A 8 -6.47 45.89 -24.18
N TYR A 9 -6.31 45.74 -25.50
CA TYR A 9 -5.64 44.60 -26.11
C TYR A 9 -4.14 44.55 -25.74
N VAL A 10 -3.67 43.41 -25.22
CA VAL A 10 -2.25 43.19 -24.89
C VAL A 10 -1.60 42.37 -26.01
N HIS A 11 -0.57 42.93 -26.65
CA HIS A 11 0.15 42.30 -27.76
C HIS A 11 0.66 40.88 -27.41
N LEU A 12 0.42 39.92 -28.32
CA LEU A 12 0.71 38.46 -28.21
C LEU A 12 -0.13 37.67 -27.18
N ILE A 13 -0.79 38.34 -26.24
CA ILE A 13 -1.58 37.69 -25.18
C ILE A 13 -3.08 37.72 -25.52
N GLY A 14 -3.59 38.85 -25.99
CA GLY A 14 -5.00 39.09 -26.26
C GLY A 14 -5.65 40.03 -25.24
N GLU A 15 -6.97 39.88 -25.05
CA GLU A 15 -7.71 40.68 -24.07
C GLU A 15 -7.48 40.18 -22.64
N PRO A 16 -7.32 41.09 -21.65
CA PRO A 16 -7.28 40.72 -20.23
C PRO A 16 -8.59 40.07 -19.80
N VAL A 17 -8.50 39.01 -19.00
CA VAL A 17 -9.65 38.23 -18.51
C VAL A 17 -9.68 38.33 -17.00
N GLN A 18 -10.87 38.52 -16.42
CA GLN A 18 -11.05 38.71 -14.97
C GLN A 18 -10.90 37.41 -14.16
N LEU A 19 -11.30 36.27 -14.72
CA LEU A 19 -11.35 34.99 -14.00
C LEU A 19 -10.72 33.87 -14.83
N PHE A 20 -10.10 32.92 -14.14
CA PHE A 20 -9.63 31.69 -14.76
C PHE A 20 -10.78 30.76 -15.13
N ASN A 21 -10.50 29.85 -16.08
CA ASN A 21 -11.36 28.70 -16.30
C ASN A 21 -11.26 27.75 -15.10
N GLU A 22 -12.38 27.54 -14.39
CA GLU A 22 -12.41 26.72 -13.17
C GLU A 22 -12.30 25.21 -13.42
N ASN A 23 -12.40 24.78 -14.68
CA ASN A 23 -12.55 23.37 -15.03
C ASN A 23 -11.24 22.74 -15.54
N MET A 24 -10.16 23.51 -15.75
CA MET A 24 -8.86 23.00 -16.19
C MET A 24 -7.71 23.74 -15.48
N LEU A 25 -6.51 23.17 -15.51
CA LEU A 25 -5.35 23.88 -14.98
C LEU A 25 -4.98 25.06 -15.91
N PRO A 26 -4.56 26.22 -15.38
CA PRO A 26 -4.32 27.40 -16.22
C PRO A 26 -3.17 27.24 -17.23
N THR A 27 -3.39 27.73 -18.44
CA THR A 27 -2.35 27.93 -19.46
C THR A 27 -1.45 29.13 -19.11
N THR A 28 -0.25 29.17 -19.69
CA THR A 28 0.63 30.34 -19.62
C THR A 28 -0.07 31.62 -20.13
N ARG A 29 -0.89 31.50 -21.18
CA ARG A 29 -1.70 32.59 -21.74
C ARG A 29 -2.72 33.14 -20.74
N GLU A 30 -3.53 32.27 -20.13
CA GLU A 30 -4.57 32.66 -19.18
C GLU A 30 -3.98 33.34 -17.95
N VAL A 31 -2.87 32.81 -17.42
CA VAL A 31 -2.17 33.42 -16.29
C VAL A 31 -1.69 34.84 -16.61
N LEU A 32 -1.22 35.08 -17.83
CA LEU A 32 -0.84 36.43 -18.27
C LEU A 32 -2.06 37.33 -18.49
N GLN A 33 -3.16 36.81 -19.03
CA GLN A 33 -4.40 37.58 -19.22
C GLN A 33 -4.97 38.08 -17.90
N VAL A 34 -5.01 37.22 -16.87
CA VAL A 34 -5.47 37.58 -15.52
C VAL A 34 -4.49 38.53 -14.84
N TYR A 35 -3.18 38.31 -14.98
CA TYR A 35 -2.18 39.26 -14.48
C TYR A 35 -2.36 40.67 -15.07
N TYR A 36 -2.58 40.78 -16.39
CA TYR A 36 -2.79 42.07 -17.04
C TYR A 36 -4.15 42.69 -16.72
N HIS A 37 -5.14 41.89 -16.30
CA HIS A 37 -6.39 42.42 -15.76
C HIS A 37 -6.13 43.14 -14.43
N HIS A 38 -5.47 42.47 -13.48
CA HIS A 38 -5.06 43.06 -12.20
C HIS A 38 -4.18 44.30 -12.37
N HIS A 39 -3.21 44.25 -13.30
CA HIS A 39 -2.26 45.34 -13.46
C HIS A 39 -2.82 46.53 -14.26
N ASN A 40 -3.53 46.30 -15.37
CA ASN A 40 -3.99 47.37 -16.26
C ASN A 40 -5.38 47.90 -15.89
N ASN A 41 -6.32 47.00 -15.53
CA ASN A 41 -7.72 47.37 -15.29
C ASN A 41 -7.93 47.77 -13.82
N GLU A 42 -7.41 46.97 -12.89
CA GLU A 42 -7.53 47.22 -11.45
C GLU A 42 -6.43 48.14 -10.89
N LYS A 43 -5.42 48.44 -11.72
CA LYS A 43 -4.31 49.36 -11.42
C LYS A 43 -3.47 48.95 -10.21
N LEU A 44 -3.41 47.67 -9.89
CA LEU A 44 -2.57 47.15 -8.83
C LEU A 44 -1.09 47.28 -9.18
N SER A 45 -0.23 47.35 -8.16
CA SER A 45 1.21 47.40 -8.37
C SER A 45 1.70 46.12 -9.05
N LYS A 46 2.87 46.16 -9.72
CA LYS A 46 3.41 44.99 -10.43
C LYS A 46 3.56 43.79 -9.49
N THR A 47 4.07 44.02 -8.28
CA THR A 47 4.30 42.98 -7.27
C THR A 47 2.98 42.43 -6.75
N GLU A 48 2.03 43.30 -6.46
CA GLU A 48 0.71 42.93 -5.95
C GLU A 48 -0.11 42.15 -6.98
N SER A 49 -0.11 42.60 -8.24
CA SER A 49 -0.76 41.90 -9.36
C SER A 49 -0.21 40.47 -9.53
N ILE A 50 1.10 40.27 -9.37
CA ILE A 50 1.73 38.94 -9.42
C ILE A 50 1.24 38.09 -8.24
N THR A 51 1.27 38.63 -7.02
CA THR A 51 0.87 37.89 -5.82
C THR A 51 -0.59 37.45 -5.87
N VAL A 52 -1.51 38.35 -6.26
CA VAL A 52 -2.95 38.05 -6.37
C VAL A 52 -3.18 36.95 -7.42
N THR A 53 -2.57 37.10 -8.61
CA THR A 53 -2.69 36.10 -9.69
C THR A 53 -2.14 34.73 -9.25
N VAL A 54 -1.01 34.69 -8.51
CA VAL A 54 -0.45 33.43 -8.02
C VAL A 54 -1.37 32.76 -7.01
N ARG A 55 -2.02 33.51 -6.11
CA ARG A 55 -2.97 32.95 -5.15
C ARG A 55 -4.15 32.27 -5.84
N GLU A 56 -4.73 32.93 -6.84
CA GLU A 56 -5.83 32.36 -7.63
C GLU A 56 -5.40 31.10 -8.38
N VAL A 57 -4.20 31.09 -8.98
CA VAL A 57 -3.66 29.89 -9.62
C VAL A 57 -3.46 28.76 -8.59
N CYS A 58 -2.95 29.07 -7.40
CA CYS A 58 -2.79 28.09 -6.33
C CYS A 58 -4.12 27.48 -5.89
N GLU A 59 -5.21 28.24 -5.85
CA GLU A 59 -6.56 27.74 -5.52
C GLU A 59 -7.06 26.72 -6.54
N ILE A 60 -6.80 26.95 -7.84
CA ILE A 60 -7.20 26.02 -8.91
C ILE A 60 -6.40 24.71 -8.81
N TRP A 61 -5.09 24.81 -8.55
CA TRP A 61 -4.24 23.64 -8.34
C TRP A 61 -4.61 22.87 -7.06
N ALA A 62 -5.04 23.57 -6.01
CA ALA A 62 -5.56 22.95 -4.80
C ALA A 62 -6.89 22.21 -5.06
N ARG A 63 -7.79 22.79 -5.88
CA ARG A 63 -9.02 22.11 -6.33
C ARG A 63 -8.73 20.85 -7.14
N ALA A 64 -7.67 20.86 -7.95
CA ALA A 64 -7.18 19.70 -8.69
C ALA A 64 -6.46 18.67 -7.80
N ARG A 65 -6.30 18.93 -6.49
CA ARG A 65 -5.59 18.06 -5.52
C ARG A 65 -4.14 17.77 -5.90
N VAL A 66 -3.54 18.61 -6.75
CA VAL A 66 -2.15 18.45 -7.16
C VAL A 66 -1.26 19.28 -6.23
N PRO A 67 -0.24 18.68 -5.58
CA PRO A 67 0.69 19.42 -4.75
C PRO A 67 1.45 20.48 -5.57
N SER A 68 1.31 21.75 -5.19
CA SER A 68 2.03 22.87 -5.81
C SER A 68 3.40 23.12 -5.16
N ALA A 69 4.28 23.78 -5.89
CA ALA A 69 5.53 24.33 -5.36
C ALA A 69 5.26 25.48 -4.38
N GLU A 70 6.26 25.88 -3.61
CA GLU A 70 6.13 27.02 -2.69
C GLU A 70 5.75 28.32 -3.41
N GLU A 71 4.85 29.10 -2.81
CA GLU A 71 4.31 30.35 -3.38
C GLU A 71 5.42 31.30 -3.87
N ARG A 72 6.52 31.39 -3.12
CA ARG A 72 7.69 32.23 -3.48
C ARG A 72 8.31 31.84 -4.82
N ASN A 73 8.41 30.55 -5.10
CA ASN A 73 8.96 30.03 -6.36
C ASN A 73 8.01 30.29 -7.53
N ILE A 74 6.70 30.19 -7.26
CA ILE A 74 5.67 30.47 -8.26
C ILE A 74 5.63 31.96 -8.60
N ILE A 75 5.70 32.83 -7.60
CA ILE A 75 5.85 34.30 -7.76
C ILE A 75 7.08 34.61 -8.61
N HIS A 76 8.22 33.97 -8.31
CA HIS A 76 9.43 34.15 -9.10
C HIS A 76 9.24 33.71 -10.55
N LYS A 77 8.60 32.56 -10.79
CA LYS A 77 8.30 32.05 -12.12
C LYS A 77 7.39 32.99 -12.92
N LEU A 78 6.31 33.50 -12.31
CA LEU A 78 5.42 34.46 -12.97
C LEU A 78 6.13 35.78 -13.26
N LYS A 79 6.98 36.25 -12.33
CA LYS A 79 7.80 37.46 -12.55
C LYS A 79 8.70 37.32 -13.78
N LEU A 80 9.42 36.20 -13.91
CA LEU A 80 10.26 35.91 -15.07
C LEU A 80 9.45 35.87 -16.37
N LEU A 81 8.25 35.29 -16.33
CA LEU A 81 7.35 35.22 -17.48
C LEU A 81 6.87 36.61 -17.93
N VAL A 82 6.45 37.46 -16.98
CA VAL A 82 6.05 38.84 -17.26
C VAL A 82 7.22 39.66 -17.82
N ASP A 83 8.43 39.47 -17.29
CA ASP A 83 9.63 40.14 -17.78
C ASP A 83 10.00 39.66 -19.20
N LYS A 84 9.92 38.33 -19.47
CA LYS A 84 10.10 37.76 -20.82
C LYS A 84 9.12 38.37 -21.82
N HIS A 85 7.84 38.47 -21.47
CA HIS A 85 6.82 39.09 -22.33
C HIS A 85 7.14 40.57 -22.63
N ARG A 86 7.53 41.34 -21.61
CA ARG A 86 7.92 42.75 -21.77
C ARG A 86 9.10 42.91 -22.72
N THR A 87 10.13 42.05 -22.61
CA THR A 87 11.30 42.09 -23.51
C THR A 87 10.95 41.77 -24.95
N VAL A 88 10.08 40.78 -25.18
CA VAL A 88 9.59 40.44 -26.52
C VAL A 88 8.81 41.63 -27.11
N CYS A 89 7.91 42.24 -26.33
CA CYS A 89 7.11 43.37 -26.75
C CYS A 89 7.91 44.67 -26.96
N HIS A 90 9.05 44.85 -26.28
CA HIS A 90 9.87 46.05 -26.42
C HIS A 90 10.48 46.20 -27.83
N ASN A 91 10.72 45.07 -28.51
CA ASN A 91 11.33 45.04 -29.84
C ASN A 91 10.31 44.89 -30.99
N LYS A 92 9.00 45.00 -30.72
CA LYS A 92 7.92 44.76 -31.69
C LYS A 92 7.98 45.62 -32.95
N THR A 93 8.61 46.79 -32.89
CA THR A 93 8.73 47.73 -34.02
C THR A 93 9.94 47.47 -34.92
N ARG A 94 10.89 46.60 -34.53
CA ARG A 94 12.12 46.32 -35.29
C ARG A 94 11.93 45.38 -36.49
N GLY A 95 10.84 44.61 -36.55
CA GLY A 95 10.39 43.87 -37.74
C GLY A 95 11.36 42.82 -38.35
N GLY A 96 12.44 42.44 -37.66
CA GLY A 96 13.45 41.51 -38.18
C GLY A 96 13.07 40.03 -38.05
N THR A 97 13.66 39.17 -38.88
CA THR A 97 13.46 37.71 -38.84
C THR A 97 13.75 37.10 -37.46
N ALA A 98 14.78 37.59 -36.77
CA ALA A 98 15.11 37.19 -35.41
C ALA A 98 14.07 37.64 -34.36
N GLN A 99 13.33 38.73 -34.63
CA GLN A 99 12.22 39.17 -33.77
C GLN A 99 10.99 38.28 -33.98
N MET A 100 10.63 38.01 -35.24
CA MET A 100 9.53 37.09 -35.58
C MET A 100 9.77 35.68 -35.00
N ALA A 101 11.00 35.19 -35.04
CA ALA A 101 11.36 33.91 -34.40
C ALA A 101 11.18 33.95 -32.87
N ARG A 102 11.49 35.07 -32.20
CA ARG A 102 11.29 35.22 -30.76
C ARG A 102 9.81 35.33 -30.38
N GLU A 103 9.02 36.03 -31.18
CA GLU A 103 7.57 36.14 -31.01
C GLU A 103 6.90 34.78 -31.23
N SER A 104 7.28 34.06 -32.28
CA SER A 104 6.78 32.71 -32.57
C SER A 104 7.15 31.70 -31.48
N ASN A 105 8.40 31.71 -31.00
CA ASN A 105 8.82 30.86 -29.88
C ASN A 105 8.06 31.20 -28.59
N PHE A 106 7.81 32.49 -28.34
CA PHE A 106 7.03 32.92 -27.18
C PHE A 106 5.57 32.47 -27.31
N GLU A 107 4.98 32.57 -28.50
CA GLU A 107 3.60 32.16 -28.78
C GLU A 107 3.39 30.64 -28.70
N ALA A 108 4.40 29.85 -29.10
CA ALA A 108 4.39 28.40 -28.93
C ALA A 108 4.30 27.97 -27.45
N ASP A 109 4.97 28.70 -26.54
CA ASP A 109 4.96 28.46 -25.10
C ASP A 109 3.63 28.90 -24.41
N MET A 110 2.80 29.72 -25.09
CA MET A 110 1.60 30.34 -24.49
C MET A 110 0.47 29.35 -24.18
N ASN A 111 0.27 28.37 -25.05
CA ASN A 111 -0.83 27.40 -24.92
C ASN A 111 -0.45 26.21 -24.01
N GLY A 112 0.81 26.15 -23.57
CA GLY A 112 1.30 25.17 -22.62
C GLY A 112 0.74 25.36 -21.20
N LEU A 113 0.88 24.33 -20.38
CA LEU A 113 0.49 24.37 -18.97
C LEU A 113 1.42 25.32 -18.20
N PHE A 114 0.84 26.23 -17.41
CA PHE A 114 1.62 26.97 -16.42
C PHE A 114 1.92 26.06 -15.22
N ASP A 115 2.92 25.19 -15.39
CA ASP A 115 3.19 24.10 -14.46
C ASP A 115 3.75 24.62 -13.12
N ILE A 116 2.97 24.53 -12.05
CA ILE A 116 3.41 24.88 -10.69
C ILE A 116 3.46 23.65 -9.79
N ALA A 117 3.50 22.44 -10.35
CA ALA A 117 3.58 21.21 -9.58
C ALA A 117 4.84 21.20 -8.70
N HIS A 118 4.71 20.64 -7.50
CA HIS A 118 5.86 20.31 -6.66
C HIS A 118 6.81 19.35 -7.42
N HIS A 119 8.13 19.44 -7.18
CA HIS A 119 9.12 18.58 -7.87
C HIS A 119 8.82 17.08 -7.68
N ASP A 120 8.30 16.73 -6.50
CA ASP A 120 7.89 15.39 -6.11
C ASP A 120 6.37 15.15 -6.22
N ALA A 121 5.64 15.98 -6.99
CA ALA A 121 4.18 15.90 -7.08
C ALA A 121 3.70 14.51 -7.52
N MET A 122 4.41 13.87 -8.46
CA MET A 122 4.05 12.51 -8.91
C MET A 122 4.10 11.49 -7.76
N ASN A 123 5.09 11.51 -6.88
CA ASN A 123 5.12 10.51 -5.80
C ASN A 123 4.17 10.87 -4.64
N ARG A 124 3.88 12.15 -4.47
CA ARG A 124 2.95 12.64 -3.42
C ARG A 124 1.48 12.42 -3.76
N ILE A 125 1.12 12.41 -5.05
CA ILE A 125 -0.23 12.09 -5.51
C ILE A 125 -0.49 10.59 -5.27
N LYS A 126 -1.44 10.28 -4.38
CA LYS A 126 -1.81 8.90 -4.00
C LYS A 126 -2.89 8.30 -4.90
N ILE A 127 -3.67 9.15 -5.56
CA ILE A 127 -4.79 8.79 -6.42
C ILE A 127 -4.27 8.70 -7.86
N GLU A 128 -4.51 7.58 -8.53
CA GLU A 128 -3.97 7.36 -9.88
C GLU A 128 -4.68 8.25 -10.91
N GLU A 129 -5.97 8.53 -10.71
CA GLU A 129 -6.77 9.43 -11.53
C GLU A 129 -6.19 10.85 -11.56
N ASP A 130 -5.78 11.39 -10.40
CA ASP A 130 -5.16 12.72 -10.28
C ASP A 130 -3.77 12.76 -10.94
N ARG A 131 -3.03 11.64 -10.91
CA ARG A 131 -1.74 11.50 -11.59
C ARG A 131 -1.93 11.52 -13.11
N VAL A 132 -2.90 10.75 -13.62
CA VAL A 132 -3.24 10.71 -15.04
C VAL A 132 -3.74 12.07 -15.53
N PHE A 133 -4.55 12.77 -14.72
CA PHE A 133 -4.97 14.14 -15.00
C PHE A 133 -3.78 15.08 -15.17
N LEU A 134 -2.81 15.08 -14.25
CA LEU A 134 -1.63 15.95 -14.37
C LEU A 134 -0.77 15.63 -15.61
N VAL A 135 -0.65 14.36 -15.99
CA VAL A 135 0.07 13.95 -17.22
C VAL A 135 -0.65 14.44 -18.48
N ASP A 136 -1.98 14.31 -18.52
CA ASP A 136 -2.78 14.82 -19.64
C ASP A 136 -2.71 16.35 -19.75
N GLN A 137 -2.80 17.07 -18.63
CA GLN A 137 -2.70 18.54 -18.62
C GLN A 137 -1.33 19.05 -19.10
N ARG A 138 -0.28 18.23 -19.01
CA ARG A 138 1.05 18.53 -19.57
C ARG A 138 1.19 18.23 -21.06
N THR A 139 0.24 17.49 -21.65
CA THR A 139 0.31 16.98 -23.03
C THR A 139 -0.88 17.46 -23.86
N GLU A 140 -1.92 16.63 -23.99
CA GLU A 140 -3.05 16.85 -24.90
C GLU A 140 -4.17 17.70 -24.29
N ARG A 141 -4.20 17.84 -22.95
CA ARG A 141 -5.15 18.65 -22.17
C ARG A 141 -6.62 18.30 -22.45
N LYS A 142 -6.95 17.01 -22.50
CA LYS A 142 -8.30 16.51 -22.81
C LYS A 142 -9.18 16.39 -21.57
N TYR A 143 -8.61 16.11 -20.41
CA TYR A 143 -9.37 15.93 -19.17
C TYR A 143 -9.73 17.25 -18.50
N VAL A 144 -10.87 17.24 -17.83
CA VAL A 144 -11.49 18.40 -17.18
C VAL A 144 -11.79 18.03 -15.73
N MET A 145 -11.58 18.97 -14.80
CA MET A 145 -11.95 18.80 -13.39
C MET A 145 -13.48 18.64 -13.26
N GLY A 146 -13.92 17.45 -12.82
CA GLY A 146 -15.33 17.16 -12.53
C GLY A 146 -15.81 17.81 -11.22
N LYS A 147 -17.09 17.62 -10.86
CA LYS A 147 -17.61 18.03 -9.55
C LYS A 147 -16.89 17.27 -8.44
N ILE A 148 -16.46 17.98 -7.40
CA ILE A 148 -15.80 17.39 -6.21
C ILE A 148 -16.73 16.34 -5.60
N ASP A 149 -16.27 15.09 -5.54
CA ASP A 149 -17.00 14.00 -4.92
C ASP A 149 -16.95 14.19 -3.39
N GLN A 150 -18.01 14.79 -2.82
CA GLN A 150 -18.07 15.18 -1.41
C GLN A 150 -17.85 14.00 -0.46
N GLN A 151 -18.18 12.78 -0.92
CA GLN A 151 -17.98 11.54 -0.17
C GLN A 151 -16.48 11.23 -0.04
N LEU A 152 -15.69 11.38 -1.11
CA LEU A 152 -14.26 11.09 -1.09
C LEU A 152 -13.49 12.09 -0.21
N THR A 153 -13.83 13.38 -0.30
CA THR A 153 -13.25 14.45 0.54
C THR A 153 -13.50 14.20 2.02
N ALA A 154 -14.73 13.80 2.38
CA ALA A 154 -15.08 13.48 3.76
C ALA A 154 -14.34 12.23 4.29
N VAL A 155 -14.08 11.24 3.44
CA VAL A 155 -13.34 10.03 3.81
C VAL A 155 -11.85 10.35 4.04
N GLU A 156 -11.25 11.19 3.19
CA GLU A 156 -9.84 11.58 3.32
C GLU A 156 -9.60 12.50 4.51
N GLY A 157 -10.48 13.47 4.77
CA GLY A 157 -10.42 14.30 5.97
C GLY A 157 -10.46 13.45 7.25
N ARG A 158 -11.35 12.45 7.30
CA ARG A 158 -11.42 11.49 8.41
C ARG A 158 -10.15 10.63 8.53
N ARG A 159 -9.52 10.26 7.42
CA ARG A 159 -8.24 9.53 7.41
C ARG A 159 -7.07 10.38 7.90
N ALA A 160 -7.02 11.66 7.53
CA ALA A 160 -5.99 12.60 7.98
C ALA A 160 -6.04 12.81 9.50
N VAL A 161 -7.24 13.00 10.06
CA VAL A 161 -7.47 13.10 11.51
C VAL A 161 -7.01 11.82 12.23
N ARG A 162 -7.27 10.63 11.67
CA ARG A 162 -6.81 9.36 12.26
C ARG A 162 -5.28 9.24 12.28
N ILE A 163 -4.61 9.63 11.19
CA ILE A 163 -3.14 9.61 11.11
C ILE A 163 -2.53 10.61 12.10
N GLN A 164 -3.13 11.79 12.25
CA GLN A 164 -2.69 12.80 13.22
C GLN A 164 -2.84 12.31 14.66
N ARG A 165 -3.99 11.70 15.00
CA ARG A 165 -4.22 11.11 16.33
C ARG A 165 -3.24 9.95 16.62
N GLU A 166 -2.92 9.13 15.63
CA GLU A 166 -1.95 8.04 15.78
C GLU A 166 -0.51 8.57 15.97
N ALA A 167 -0.13 9.65 15.29
CA ALA A 167 1.15 10.32 15.49
C ALA A 167 1.25 10.99 16.89
N GLU A 168 0.15 11.55 17.38
CA GLU A 168 0.05 12.11 18.73
C GLU A 168 0.15 11.04 19.82
N LEU A 169 -0.41 9.85 19.60
CA LEU A 169 -0.27 8.70 20.50
C LEU A 169 1.17 8.18 20.53
N ARG A 170 1.83 8.04 19.37
CA ARG A 170 3.23 7.64 19.30
C ARG A 170 4.16 8.63 20.00
N THR A 171 3.94 9.93 19.84
CA THR A 171 4.73 10.94 20.57
C THR A 171 4.46 10.94 22.06
N LYS A 172 3.27 10.55 22.53
CA LYS A 172 3.01 10.31 23.97
C LYS A 172 3.69 9.05 24.48
N GLU A 173 3.68 7.96 23.71
CA GLU A 173 4.37 6.71 24.05
C GLU A 173 5.90 6.92 24.12
N ASP A 174 6.48 7.65 23.17
CA ASP A 174 7.91 7.98 23.17
C ASP A 174 8.29 8.86 24.39
N ARG A 175 7.40 9.77 24.81
CA ARG A 175 7.59 10.56 26.04
C ARG A 175 7.55 9.69 27.29
N MET A 176 6.58 8.77 27.38
CA MET A 176 6.50 7.83 28.50
C MET A 176 7.73 6.92 28.58
N LEU A 177 8.23 6.43 27.45
CA LEU A 177 9.46 5.62 27.39
C LEU A 177 10.70 6.40 27.84
N ASN A 178 10.79 7.68 27.48
CA ASN A 178 11.89 8.55 27.90
C ASN A 178 11.82 8.89 29.41
N ASP A 179 10.62 9.08 29.97
CA ASP A 179 10.42 9.32 31.40
C ASP A 179 10.74 8.05 32.24
N LEU A 180 10.41 6.87 31.73
CA LEU A 180 10.80 5.57 32.32
C LEU A 180 12.32 5.34 32.29
N ALA A 181 13.01 5.80 31.24
CA ALA A 181 14.47 5.71 31.13
C ALA A 181 15.19 6.70 32.07
N GLN A 182 14.57 7.83 32.43
CA GLN A 182 15.11 8.77 33.41
C GLN A 182 14.85 8.36 34.87
N ALA A 183 13.88 7.48 35.11
CA ALA A 183 13.57 6.94 36.44
C ALA A 183 14.51 5.81 36.91
N SER A 184 15.44 5.33 36.07
CA SER A 184 16.34 4.20 36.38
C SER A 184 17.77 4.59 36.79
N ALA A 185 17.96 5.71 37.50
CA ALA A 185 19.20 6.00 38.22
C ALA A 185 19.07 5.54 39.69
N PRO A 186 20.12 4.96 40.32
CA PRO A 186 19.96 4.26 41.60
C PRO A 186 19.96 5.24 42.77
N ALA A 187 18.87 5.30 43.54
CA ALA A 187 18.91 5.72 44.92
C ALA A 187 17.81 5.00 45.72
N SER A 188 18.27 4.31 46.76
CA SER A 188 17.56 3.60 47.81
C SER A 188 16.41 4.38 48.50
N ALA A 189 15.25 3.74 48.72
CA ALA A 189 14.67 3.49 50.06
C ALA A 189 13.17 3.10 50.03
N SER A 190 12.87 2.05 50.82
CA SER A 190 11.70 1.82 51.70
C SER A 190 10.26 1.75 51.18
N LEU A 191 9.56 0.76 51.74
CA LEU A 191 8.17 0.33 51.60
C LEU A 191 7.11 1.41 51.90
N ASN A 192 5.96 1.36 51.20
CA ASN A 192 4.63 1.22 51.82
C ASN A 192 3.52 0.92 50.81
N ASN A 193 2.58 0.06 51.22
CA ASN A 193 1.33 -0.27 50.54
C ASN A 193 0.31 0.88 50.62
N GLY A 194 -0.57 0.99 49.61
CA GLY A 194 -1.77 1.85 49.67
C GLY A 194 -2.52 2.00 48.34
N ASP A 195 -3.42 1.05 48.07
CA ASP A 195 -4.80 1.19 47.56
C ASP A 195 -5.24 2.08 46.37
N THR A 196 -6.06 1.45 45.51
CA THR A 196 -7.06 1.99 44.54
C THR A 196 -6.52 2.77 43.31
N SER A 197 -7.00 2.55 42.08
CA SER A 197 -8.41 2.64 41.67
C SER A 197 -8.60 2.15 40.23
N ASN A 198 -9.82 1.70 39.95
CA ASN A 198 -10.38 1.36 38.64
C ASN A 198 -10.09 2.43 37.58
N ILE A 199 -9.60 2.03 36.41
CA ILE A 199 -9.71 2.82 35.17
C ILE A 199 -10.63 2.05 34.23
N SER A 200 -11.78 2.67 33.99
CA SER A 200 -12.77 2.24 33.01
C SER A 200 -12.49 2.99 31.72
N ASP A 201 -12.01 2.30 30.70
CA ASP A 201 -11.85 2.87 29.36
C ASP A 201 -13.16 2.74 28.60
N LEU A 202 -13.93 3.83 28.66
CA LEU A 202 -14.98 4.17 27.72
C LEU A 202 -14.32 4.85 26.53
N ASP A 203 -14.37 4.23 25.35
CA ASP A 203 -14.23 4.93 24.09
C ASP A 203 -15.34 4.48 23.13
N GLU A 204 -16.37 5.32 23.08
CA GLU A 204 -17.34 5.40 22.01
C GLU A 204 -16.63 5.83 20.72
N GLU A 205 -16.62 4.99 19.68
CA GLU A 205 -16.50 5.49 18.31
C GLU A 205 -17.74 5.12 17.49
N SER A 206 -18.48 6.19 17.20
CA SER A 206 -19.62 6.33 16.31
C SER A 206 -19.33 5.78 14.91
N SER A 207 -20.26 4.95 14.44
CA SER A 207 -20.27 4.31 13.14
C SER A 207 -21.03 5.16 12.14
N ALA A 208 -20.40 5.48 11.01
CA ALA A 208 -21.08 5.98 9.83
C ALA A 208 -20.51 5.34 8.57
N GLU A 209 -21.00 4.14 8.25
CA GLU A 209 -21.19 3.72 6.86
C GLU A 209 -22.55 3.03 6.71
N LEU A 210 -23.26 3.49 5.68
CA LEU A 210 -24.61 3.12 5.29
C LEU A 210 -24.74 1.62 5.05
N SER A 211 -25.71 0.99 5.73
CA SER A 211 -26.42 -0.14 5.17
C SER A 211 -27.92 0.15 5.23
N ASP A 212 -28.49 0.45 4.07
CA ASP A 212 -29.90 0.19 3.80
C ASP A 212 -30.17 -1.30 4.05
N TYR A 213 -30.82 -1.61 5.17
CA TYR A 213 -31.54 -2.86 5.31
C TYR A 213 -32.70 -2.68 6.29
N ASN A 214 -33.89 -2.51 5.72
CA ASN A 214 -35.16 -2.42 6.40
C ASN A 214 -35.89 -3.76 6.25
N PRO A 215 -36.05 -4.57 7.32
CA PRO A 215 -37.12 -5.53 7.37
C PRO A 215 -38.26 -4.89 8.17
N GLU A 216 -39.20 -4.27 7.47
CA GLU A 216 -40.50 -3.98 8.05
C GLU A 216 -41.15 -5.29 8.48
N CYS A 217 -41.40 -5.46 9.78
CA CYS A 217 -42.49 -6.30 10.25
C CYS A 217 -43.31 -5.48 11.25
N LYS A 218 -44.42 -4.94 10.75
CA LYS A 218 -45.46 -4.32 11.56
C LYS A 218 -46.23 -5.42 12.28
N SER A 219 -46.29 -5.33 13.60
CA SER A 219 -47.49 -5.72 14.35
C SER A 219 -47.69 -4.73 15.48
N SER A 220 -48.82 -4.05 15.42
CA SER A 220 -49.43 -3.30 16.50
C SER A 220 -49.63 -4.19 17.73
N ASP A 221 -49.47 -3.63 18.93
CA ASP A 221 -50.57 -3.51 19.90
C ASP A 221 -50.14 -2.72 21.14
N ASN A 222 -51.04 -1.84 21.59
CA ASN A 222 -50.95 -1.07 22.82
C ASN A 222 -51.18 -1.97 24.04
N SER A 223 -50.42 -1.77 25.11
CA SER A 223 -50.97 -1.58 26.47
C SER A 223 -49.87 -1.40 27.52
N ASP A 224 -50.06 -0.39 28.38
CA ASP A 224 -49.45 -0.26 29.71
C ASP A 224 -49.55 -1.56 30.51
N THR A 225 -48.46 -2.05 31.12
CA THR A 225 -48.50 -2.62 32.50
C THR A 225 -47.11 -2.67 33.14
N GLN A 226 -47.13 -2.48 34.45
CA GLN A 226 -46.07 -2.39 35.44
C GLN A 226 -45.04 -3.55 35.48
N GLY A 227 -43.80 -3.17 35.81
CA GLY A 227 -42.97 -3.82 36.83
C GLY A 227 -42.63 -5.30 36.67
N GLN A 228 -41.53 -5.58 35.96
CA GLN A 228 -40.67 -6.73 36.28
C GLN A 228 -39.19 -6.35 36.12
N THR A 229 -38.43 -6.58 37.17
CA THR A 229 -36.99 -6.35 37.28
C THR A 229 -36.27 -7.18 36.21
N GLN A 230 -35.98 -6.58 35.05
CA GLN A 230 -35.15 -7.23 34.04
C GLN A 230 -33.74 -7.38 34.61
N GLN A 231 -33.36 -8.61 34.97
CA GLN A 231 -31.96 -8.95 35.17
C GLN A 231 -31.22 -8.56 33.90
N LYS A 232 -30.29 -7.59 33.99
CA LYS A 232 -29.42 -7.20 32.86
C LYS A 232 -28.61 -8.44 32.45
N ARG A 233 -29.09 -9.18 31.44
CA ARG A 233 -28.32 -10.26 30.81
C ARG A 233 -27.00 -9.70 30.30
N ALA A 234 -25.90 -10.37 30.63
CA ALA A 234 -24.55 -9.95 30.27
C ALA A 234 -24.43 -9.75 28.75
N LYS A 235 -23.87 -8.62 28.33
CA LYS A 235 -23.58 -8.35 26.91
C LYS A 235 -22.45 -9.27 26.46
N ILE A 236 -22.71 -10.15 25.51
CA ILE A 236 -21.68 -11.02 24.93
C ILE A 236 -20.77 -10.14 24.07
N SER A 237 -19.48 -10.09 24.43
CA SER A 237 -18.47 -9.35 23.67
C SER A 237 -18.15 -10.08 22.37
N ALA A 238 -17.72 -9.36 21.32
CA ALA A 238 -17.29 -10.00 20.08
C ALA A 238 -16.12 -10.98 20.27
N ASN A 239 -15.26 -10.75 21.27
CA ASN A 239 -14.20 -11.70 21.65
C ASN A 239 -14.75 -13.02 22.19
N GLU A 240 -15.92 -13.01 22.81
CA GLU A 240 -16.58 -14.19 23.34
C GLU A 240 -17.41 -14.90 22.26
N ALA A 241 -18.12 -14.12 21.44
CA ALA A 241 -18.98 -14.63 20.37
C ALA A 241 -18.18 -15.25 19.20
N VAL A 242 -17.13 -14.57 18.75
CA VAL A 242 -16.19 -15.17 17.80
C VAL A 242 -15.17 -15.90 18.67
N SER A 243 -15.13 -17.22 18.69
CA SER A 243 -14.10 -18.01 19.38
C SER A 243 -12.88 -18.25 18.45
N PRO A 244 -11.74 -18.81 18.92
CA PRO A 244 -10.64 -19.21 18.05
C PRO A 244 -11.05 -20.20 16.96
N GLN A 245 -11.82 -21.21 17.33
CA GLN A 245 -12.30 -22.22 16.40
C GLN A 245 -13.29 -21.63 15.39
N LEU A 246 -14.20 -20.77 15.84
CA LEU A 246 -15.14 -20.10 14.94
C LEU A 246 -14.43 -19.16 13.97
N ALA A 247 -13.45 -18.38 14.44
CA ALA A 247 -12.64 -17.53 13.58
C ALA A 247 -11.93 -18.35 12.49
N ALA A 248 -11.26 -19.42 12.87
CA ALA A 248 -10.52 -20.29 11.94
C ALA A 248 -11.45 -21.00 10.94
N ALA A 249 -12.66 -21.39 11.36
CA ALA A 249 -13.67 -21.95 10.45
C ALA A 249 -14.15 -20.92 9.41
N LEU A 250 -14.45 -19.68 9.84
CA LEU A 250 -14.80 -18.57 8.94
C LEU A 250 -13.66 -18.22 7.98
N ASP A 251 -12.42 -18.31 8.45
CA ASP A 251 -11.21 -18.09 7.65
C ASP A 251 -11.04 -19.17 6.58
N CYS A 252 -11.14 -20.45 6.94
CA CYS A 252 -10.97 -21.58 6.02
C CYS A 252 -12.03 -21.63 4.92
N THR A 253 -13.22 -21.11 5.20
CA THR A 253 -14.35 -21.00 4.27
C THR A 253 -14.37 -19.68 3.50
N SER A 254 -13.36 -18.81 3.67
CA SER A 254 -13.27 -17.50 3.00
C SER A 254 -14.42 -16.54 3.30
N VAL A 255 -15.10 -16.68 4.44
CA VAL A 255 -16.24 -15.84 4.81
C VAL A 255 -15.76 -14.44 5.19
N SER A 256 -16.24 -13.42 4.47
CA SER A 256 -15.88 -12.02 4.71
C SER A 256 -16.34 -11.54 6.09
N ASN A 257 -15.79 -10.44 6.61
CA ASN A 257 -16.23 -9.90 7.90
C ASN A 257 -17.71 -9.46 7.87
N ARG A 258 -18.21 -9.05 6.71
CA ARG A 258 -19.60 -8.69 6.50
C ARG A 258 -20.49 -9.93 6.52
N ASP A 259 -20.11 -10.96 5.78
CA ASP A 259 -20.87 -12.22 5.72
C ASP A 259 -20.86 -12.92 7.08
N ALA A 260 -19.72 -12.88 7.79
CA ALA A 260 -19.62 -13.38 9.15
C ALA A 260 -20.59 -12.64 10.09
N ALA A 261 -20.76 -11.33 9.94
CA ALA A 261 -21.73 -10.58 10.73
C ALA A 261 -23.17 -11.06 10.48
N TYR A 262 -23.55 -11.27 9.22
CA TYR A 262 -24.87 -11.81 8.87
C TYR A 262 -25.08 -13.22 9.46
N ILE A 263 -24.10 -14.11 9.30
CA ILE A 263 -24.17 -15.49 9.79
C ILE A 263 -24.31 -15.52 11.31
N LEU A 264 -23.48 -14.75 12.02
CA LEU A 264 -23.49 -14.72 13.49
C LEU A 264 -24.78 -14.10 14.02
N HIS A 265 -25.30 -13.07 13.35
CA HIS A 265 -26.56 -12.46 13.73
C HIS A 265 -27.73 -13.44 13.56
N ALA A 266 -27.83 -14.11 12.41
CA ALA A 266 -28.88 -15.09 12.14
C ALA A 266 -28.81 -16.28 13.12
N ALA A 267 -27.60 -16.78 13.40
CA ALA A 267 -27.38 -17.84 14.37
C ALA A 267 -27.82 -17.40 15.78
N ALA A 268 -27.44 -16.20 16.21
CA ALA A 268 -27.83 -15.66 17.52
C ALA A 268 -29.36 -15.60 17.68
N THR A 269 -30.06 -15.07 16.66
CA THR A 269 -31.53 -15.03 16.63
C THR A 269 -32.14 -16.42 16.74
N THR A 270 -31.57 -17.41 16.05
CA THR A 270 -32.10 -18.79 16.03
C THR A 270 -31.92 -19.49 17.37
N TYR A 271 -30.77 -19.33 18.02
CA TYR A 271 -30.43 -20.01 19.27
C TYR A 271 -30.79 -19.21 20.54
N GLY A 272 -31.73 -18.26 20.43
CA GLY A 272 -32.34 -17.58 21.58
C GLY A 272 -31.45 -16.53 22.26
N GLN A 273 -30.36 -16.10 21.61
CA GLN A 273 -29.62 -14.91 22.03
C GLN A 273 -30.26 -13.69 21.38
N TYR A 274 -30.73 -12.75 22.19
CA TYR A 274 -31.25 -11.49 21.67
C TYR A 274 -30.12 -10.76 20.92
N ALA A 275 -30.33 -10.49 19.64
CA ALA A 275 -29.45 -9.69 18.81
C ALA A 275 -29.07 -8.34 19.46
N SER A 276 -29.97 -7.75 20.25
CA SER A 276 -29.75 -6.53 21.02
C SER A 276 -28.73 -6.66 22.16
N GLY A 277 -28.40 -7.88 22.59
CA GLY A 277 -27.38 -8.17 23.60
C GLY A 277 -25.97 -8.41 23.04
N MET A 278 -25.82 -8.55 21.72
CA MET A 278 -24.54 -8.82 21.06
C MET A 278 -24.01 -7.58 20.35
N SER A 279 -22.85 -7.08 20.77
CA SER A 279 -22.12 -6.02 20.05
C SER A 279 -21.28 -6.60 18.91
N LEU A 280 -21.95 -7.18 17.91
CA LEU A 280 -21.33 -7.81 16.74
C LEU A 280 -21.30 -6.87 15.53
N SER A 281 -20.58 -5.76 15.65
CA SER A 281 -20.29 -4.95 14.47
C SER A 281 -19.26 -5.64 13.57
N VAL A 282 -19.33 -5.39 12.26
CA VAL A 282 -18.33 -5.86 11.27
C VAL A 282 -16.90 -5.49 11.70
N SER A 283 -16.73 -4.29 12.25
CA SER A 283 -15.45 -3.80 12.79
C SER A 283 -14.98 -4.59 14.01
N SER A 284 -15.89 -4.97 14.90
CA SER A 284 -15.59 -5.81 16.07
C SER A 284 -15.10 -7.19 15.63
N ILE A 285 -15.84 -7.84 14.73
CA ILE A 285 -15.48 -9.15 14.15
C ILE A 285 -14.11 -9.08 13.47
N ARG A 286 -13.85 -8.03 12.67
CA ARG A 286 -12.57 -7.83 12.01
C ARG A 286 -11.42 -7.76 13.01
N ARG A 287 -11.52 -6.89 14.03
CA ARG A 287 -10.49 -6.70 15.06
C ARG A 287 -10.22 -8.00 15.81
N THR A 288 -11.28 -8.68 16.21
CA THR A 288 -11.22 -9.94 16.92
C THR A 288 -10.56 -11.03 16.07
N ARG A 289 -10.91 -11.17 14.78
CA ARG A 289 -10.23 -12.10 13.85
C ARG A 289 -8.75 -11.78 13.67
N SER A 290 -8.40 -10.51 13.41
CA SER A 290 -6.99 -10.10 13.28
C SER A 290 -6.18 -10.41 14.54
N LYS A 291 -6.73 -10.16 15.73
CA LYS A 291 -6.08 -10.53 17.00
C LYS A 291 -5.83 -12.04 17.08
N ARG A 292 -6.80 -12.85 16.63
CA ARG A 292 -6.66 -14.30 16.62
C ARG A 292 -5.69 -14.82 15.58
N HIS A 293 -5.57 -14.18 14.42
CA HIS A 293 -4.56 -14.53 13.43
C HIS A 293 -3.16 -14.41 14.02
N ILE A 294 -2.89 -13.30 14.70
CA ILE A 294 -1.61 -13.05 15.35
C ILE A 294 -1.34 -14.09 16.45
N GLN A 295 -2.32 -14.33 17.32
CA GLN A 295 -2.20 -15.30 18.41
C GLN A 295 -1.94 -16.71 17.89
N ALA A 296 -2.78 -17.21 16.98
CA ALA A 296 -2.67 -18.56 16.45
C ALA A 296 -1.38 -18.76 15.64
N ALA A 297 -0.90 -17.75 14.90
CA ALA A 297 0.41 -17.82 14.26
C ALA A 297 1.55 -17.87 15.28
N GLY A 298 1.43 -17.15 16.40
CA GLY A 298 2.35 -17.24 17.54
C GLY A 298 2.38 -18.64 18.15
N ASP A 299 1.20 -19.24 18.36
CA ASP A 299 1.06 -20.60 18.91
C ASP A 299 1.63 -21.66 17.96
N VAL A 300 1.35 -21.54 16.65
CA VAL A 300 1.97 -22.39 15.62
C VAL A 300 3.49 -22.20 15.59
N LYS A 301 3.99 -21.01 15.90
CA LYS A 301 5.44 -20.71 16.04
C LYS A 301 6.06 -21.39 17.24
N SER A 302 5.43 -21.32 18.41
CA SER A 302 5.96 -21.93 19.64
C SER A 302 5.86 -23.45 19.62
N ALA A 303 4.83 -24.02 19.00
CA ALA A 303 4.63 -25.47 18.90
C ALA A 303 5.56 -26.18 17.89
N PHE A 304 6.32 -25.43 17.08
CA PHE A 304 7.17 -26.03 16.04
C PHE A 304 8.40 -26.71 16.64
N ASN A 305 8.41 -28.04 16.61
CA ASN A 305 9.57 -28.85 17.01
C ASN A 305 10.65 -28.85 15.91
N ARG A 306 11.90 -28.59 16.32
CA ARG A 306 13.09 -28.52 15.45
C ARG A 306 13.96 -29.78 15.53
N ASP A 307 13.38 -30.91 15.92
CA ASP A 307 14.15 -32.15 16.12
C ASP A 307 14.61 -32.76 14.78
N GLY A 308 15.92 -32.99 14.69
CA GLY A 308 16.57 -33.58 13.53
C GLY A 308 16.84 -32.62 12.36
N PRO A 309 17.33 -33.16 11.22
CA PRO A 309 17.60 -32.39 10.02
C PRO A 309 16.29 -31.86 9.41
N LEU A 310 16.31 -30.59 9.00
CA LEU A 310 15.19 -29.90 8.36
C LEU A 310 15.49 -29.69 6.87
N VAL A 311 14.45 -29.81 6.05
CA VAL A 311 14.49 -29.51 4.62
C VAL A 311 13.62 -28.28 4.37
N ILE A 312 14.17 -27.30 3.65
CA ILE A 312 13.45 -26.10 3.23
C ILE A 312 13.03 -26.27 1.78
N HIS A 313 11.74 -26.08 1.53
CA HIS A 313 11.10 -26.18 0.24
C HIS A 313 10.70 -24.79 -0.23
N PHE A 314 11.02 -24.49 -1.49
CA PHE A 314 10.64 -23.25 -2.16
C PHE A 314 9.85 -23.56 -3.42
N ASP A 315 8.72 -22.90 -3.61
CA ASP A 315 8.00 -22.88 -4.88
C ASP A 315 7.44 -21.48 -5.13
N GLY A 316 7.43 -21.05 -6.39
CA GLY A 316 7.10 -19.68 -6.78
C GLY A 316 6.02 -19.62 -7.83
N LYS A 317 5.10 -18.64 -7.70
CA LYS A 317 4.07 -18.40 -8.71
C LYS A 317 3.73 -16.92 -8.81
N LEU A 318 3.44 -16.50 -10.04
CA LEU A 318 2.87 -15.19 -10.31
C LEU A 318 1.38 -15.19 -9.92
N LEU A 319 1.03 -14.51 -8.83
CA LEU A 319 -0.33 -14.47 -8.27
C LEU A 319 -0.93 -13.06 -8.36
N PRO A 320 -2.27 -12.91 -8.30
CA PRO A 320 -2.89 -11.59 -8.20
C PRO A 320 -2.42 -10.84 -6.94
N SER A 321 -2.24 -9.51 -7.05
CA SER A 321 -1.83 -8.68 -5.92
C SER A 321 -2.87 -8.72 -4.79
N ILE A 322 -2.37 -8.77 -3.56
CA ILE A 322 -3.19 -8.73 -2.34
C ILE A 322 -3.89 -7.38 -2.17
N ALA A 323 -3.29 -6.28 -2.64
CA ALA A 323 -3.88 -4.94 -2.57
C ALA A 323 -5.17 -4.82 -3.42
N GLY A 324 -5.38 -5.76 -4.36
CA GLY A 324 -6.41 -5.71 -5.38
C GLY A 324 -5.93 -5.03 -6.66
N GLY A 325 -6.77 -5.05 -7.69
CA GLY A 325 -6.45 -4.51 -9.02
C GLY A 325 -5.86 -5.55 -9.99
N PRO A 326 -5.49 -5.12 -11.21
CA PRO A 326 -5.00 -6.00 -12.27
C PRO A 326 -3.55 -6.47 -12.08
N GLY A 327 -2.81 -5.86 -11.13
CA GLY A 327 -1.42 -6.17 -10.85
C GLY A 327 -1.20 -7.62 -10.40
N LYS A 328 -0.11 -8.22 -10.88
CA LYS A 328 0.37 -9.53 -10.43
C LYS A 328 1.68 -9.38 -9.65
N GLU A 329 1.85 -10.22 -8.64
CA GLU A 329 3.01 -10.24 -7.76
C GLU A 329 3.59 -11.65 -7.76
N TYR A 330 4.92 -11.73 -7.89
CA TYR A 330 5.59 -13.01 -7.75
C TYR A 330 5.69 -13.35 -6.27
N ARG A 331 5.14 -14.51 -5.88
CA ARG A 331 5.13 -14.98 -4.50
C ARG A 331 5.80 -16.34 -4.42
N VAL A 332 6.55 -16.55 -3.34
CA VAL A 332 7.26 -17.79 -3.09
C VAL A 332 6.75 -18.40 -1.81
N ALA A 333 6.23 -19.63 -1.84
CA ALA A 333 5.92 -20.40 -0.65
C ALA A 333 7.22 -20.96 -0.07
N ILE A 334 7.42 -20.74 1.23
CA ILE A 334 8.56 -21.24 1.99
C ILE A 334 8.02 -22.21 3.03
N ILE A 335 8.31 -23.50 2.86
CA ILE A 335 7.85 -24.56 3.74
C ILE A 335 9.04 -25.30 4.32
N VAL A 336 8.97 -25.65 5.60
CA VAL A 336 9.97 -26.49 6.25
C VAL A 336 9.35 -27.83 6.58
N THR A 337 10.03 -28.91 6.20
CA THR A 337 9.69 -30.28 6.59
C THR A 337 10.81 -30.88 7.43
N GLY A 338 10.46 -31.52 8.54
CA GLY A 338 11.32 -32.39 9.34
C GLY A 338 10.77 -33.81 9.37
N ARG A 339 11.28 -34.63 10.29
CA ARG A 339 10.89 -36.05 10.40
C ARG A 339 9.40 -36.26 10.68
N THR A 340 8.80 -35.38 11.46
CA THR A 340 7.40 -35.47 11.90
C THR A 340 6.64 -34.15 11.74
N THR A 341 7.28 -33.14 11.15
CA THR A 341 6.75 -31.79 11.11
C THR A 341 6.76 -31.26 9.68
N GLU A 342 5.69 -30.59 9.29
CA GLU A 342 5.63 -29.79 8.07
C GLU A 342 4.99 -28.47 8.43
N LYS A 343 5.63 -27.37 8.06
CA LYS A 343 5.18 -26.03 8.43
C LYS A 343 5.41 -25.01 7.31
N LEU A 344 4.35 -24.31 6.94
CA LEU A 344 4.46 -23.08 6.17
C LEU A 344 5.08 -21.98 7.03
N LEU A 345 6.22 -21.43 6.59
CA LEU A 345 6.84 -20.29 7.24
C LEU A 345 6.24 -18.98 6.74
N ALA A 346 6.20 -18.80 5.42
CA ALA A 346 5.73 -17.58 4.80
C ALA A 346 5.43 -17.78 3.31
N ILE A 347 4.64 -16.87 2.75
CA ILE A 347 4.44 -16.72 1.31
C ILE A 347 4.71 -15.26 0.92
N PRO A 348 5.96 -14.77 1.04
CA PRO A 348 6.29 -13.39 0.77
C PRO A 348 6.13 -13.02 -0.70
N LYS A 349 5.84 -11.74 -0.93
CA LYS A 349 6.09 -11.09 -2.23
C LYS A 349 7.59 -10.99 -2.44
N VAL A 350 8.07 -11.44 -3.60
CA VAL A 350 9.48 -11.40 -3.97
C VAL A 350 9.66 -10.57 -5.23
N VAL A 351 10.67 -9.71 -5.24
CA VAL A 351 11.09 -8.98 -6.45
C VAL A 351 11.85 -9.95 -7.34
N GLN A 352 11.52 -10.01 -8.63
CA GLN A 352 12.26 -10.87 -9.56
C GLN A 352 13.75 -10.50 -9.55
N GLY A 353 14.63 -11.51 -9.56
CA GLY A 353 16.07 -11.32 -9.47
C GLY A 353 16.60 -10.44 -10.62
N THR A 354 17.50 -9.52 -10.29
CA THR A 354 18.17 -8.65 -11.27
C THR A 354 19.24 -9.42 -12.04
N ALA A 355 19.64 -8.92 -13.22
CA ALA A 355 20.78 -9.45 -13.98
C ALA A 355 22.05 -9.50 -13.10
N GLU A 356 22.23 -8.52 -12.22
CA GLU A 356 23.34 -8.43 -11.26
C GLU A 356 23.44 -9.65 -10.33
N VAL A 357 22.32 -10.19 -9.83
CA VAL A 357 22.33 -11.40 -8.98
C VAL A 357 22.83 -12.60 -9.78
N LYS A 358 22.38 -12.74 -11.03
CA LYS A 358 22.83 -13.83 -11.91
C LYS A 358 24.33 -13.73 -12.20
N THR A 359 24.82 -12.51 -12.44
CA THR A 359 26.25 -12.27 -12.66
C THR A 359 27.07 -12.64 -11.44
N ARG A 360 26.66 -12.22 -10.23
CA ARG A 360 27.34 -12.62 -8.99
C ARG A 360 27.37 -14.14 -8.81
N MET A 361 26.24 -14.80 -9.04
CA MET A 361 26.16 -16.26 -8.95
C MET A 361 27.08 -16.96 -9.95
N ALA A 362 27.14 -16.47 -11.20
CA ALA A 362 28.03 -17.00 -12.23
C ALA A 362 29.50 -16.85 -11.82
N SER A 363 29.89 -15.67 -11.31
CA SER A 363 31.24 -15.44 -10.80
C SER A 363 31.59 -16.38 -9.64
N CYS A 364 30.69 -16.53 -8.65
CA CYS A 364 30.89 -17.47 -7.55
C CYS A 364 30.99 -18.91 -8.03
N LEU A 365 30.21 -19.31 -9.03
CA LEU A 365 30.38 -20.61 -9.66
C LEU A 365 31.80 -20.70 -10.22
N ILE A 366 32.23 -19.83 -11.12
CA ILE A 366 33.58 -19.91 -11.72
C ILE A 366 34.67 -20.09 -10.65
N THR A 367 34.70 -19.22 -9.64
CA THR A 367 35.70 -19.26 -8.55
C THR A 367 35.59 -20.52 -7.69
N ALA A 368 34.38 -21.02 -7.43
CA ALA A 368 34.19 -22.23 -6.62
C ALA A 368 34.72 -23.51 -7.30
N SER A 369 34.92 -23.50 -8.64
CA SER A 369 35.49 -24.64 -9.36
C SER A 369 36.97 -24.89 -9.08
N GLU A 370 37.66 -23.92 -8.47
CA GLU A 370 39.13 -23.95 -8.31
C GLU A 370 39.57 -24.73 -7.05
N HIS A 371 38.64 -25.13 -6.17
CA HIS A 371 38.93 -25.80 -4.90
C HIS A 371 37.95 -26.97 -4.61
N GLU A 372 38.10 -28.11 -5.28
CA GLU A 372 37.38 -29.35 -4.94
C GLU A 372 38.15 -30.18 -3.89
N THR A 373 37.60 -30.30 -2.67
CA THR A 373 38.01 -31.33 -1.70
C THR A 373 36.88 -32.36 -1.51
N SER A 374 37.26 -33.63 -1.47
CA SER A 374 36.37 -34.79 -1.65
C SER A 374 35.38 -35.08 -0.50
N SER A 375 35.41 -34.35 0.63
CA SER A 375 34.75 -34.79 1.88
C SER A 375 33.36 -34.21 2.15
N GLU A 376 32.90 -33.17 1.46
CA GLU A 376 31.69 -32.44 1.86
C GLU A 376 30.50 -32.65 0.90
N ARG A 377 29.81 -33.78 1.00
CA ARG A 377 28.63 -34.10 0.15
C ARG A 377 27.38 -33.25 0.40
N SER A 378 27.40 -32.31 1.36
CA SER A 378 26.24 -31.50 1.75
C SER A 378 26.66 -30.05 1.95
N ILE A 379 25.85 -29.10 1.47
CA ILE A 379 25.95 -27.70 1.89
C ILE A 379 25.57 -27.67 3.38
N LYS A 380 26.57 -27.74 4.26
CA LYS A 380 26.34 -27.60 5.69
C LYS A 380 26.49 -26.14 6.03
N TYR A 381 25.38 -25.46 6.29
CA TYR A 381 25.46 -24.17 6.97
C TYR A 381 25.83 -24.42 8.43
N THR A 382 27.09 -24.18 8.78
CA THR A 382 27.62 -24.26 10.15
C THR A 382 27.87 -22.87 10.75
N GLY A 383 27.50 -21.81 10.02
CA GLY A 383 27.68 -20.43 10.46
C GLY A 383 26.80 -20.08 11.66
N LYS A 384 27.34 -19.30 12.60
CA LYS A 384 26.56 -18.66 13.68
C LYS A 384 25.91 -17.34 13.25
N GLU A 385 26.16 -16.89 12.02
CA GLU A 385 25.69 -15.61 11.49
C GLU A 385 24.21 -15.67 11.09
N GLU A 386 23.55 -14.52 11.07
CA GLU A 386 22.16 -14.43 10.61
C GLU A 386 22.07 -14.63 9.09
N LEU A 387 21.20 -15.54 8.64
CA LEU A 387 20.95 -15.78 7.21
C LEU A 387 20.26 -14.59 6.51
N GLY A 388 19.65 -13.67 7.28
CA GLY A 388 18.83 -12.58 6.74
C GLY A 388 19.57 -11.65 5.78
N ASP A 389 20.89 -11.52 5.95
CA ASP A 389 21.73 -10.63 5.15
C ASP A 389 22.39 -11.32 3.95
N LYS A 390 22.29 -12.66 3.87
CA LYS A 390 22.97 -13.44 2.83
C LYS A 390 22.16 -13.39 1.52
N LYS A 391 22.88 -13.23 0.40
CA LYS A 391 22.32 -13.28 -0.96
C LYS A 391 22.50 -14.68 -1.57
N LEU A 392 21.84 -14.93 -2.69
CA LEU A 392 21.79 -16.28 -3.29
C LEU A 392 23.18 -16.82 -3.66
N ASP A 393 24.09 -15.94 -4.06
CA ASP A 393 25.50 -16.23 -4.35
C ASP A 393 26.26 -16.81 -3.15
N TYR A 394 25.88 -16.47 -1.91
CA TYR A 394 26.48 -17.03 -0.70
C TYR A 394 26.33 -18.56 -0.59
N PHE A 395 25.26 -19.12 -1.16
CA PHE A 395 24.98 -20.55 -1.08
C PHE A 395 25.71 -21.37 -2.15
N ILE A 396 26.48 -20.71 -3.02
CA ILE A 396 27.26 -21.36 -4.07
C ILE A 396 28.58 -21.83 -3.46
N GLY A 397 28.65 -23.13 -3.16
CA GLY A 397 29.87 -23.80 -2.70
C GLY A 397 30.65 -24.47 -3.83
N SER A 398 31.83 -25.03 -3.47
CA SER A 398 32.73 -25.77 -4.37
C SER A 398 32.03 -26.87 -5.17
N ARG A 399 31.09 -27.59 -4.55
CA ARG A 399 30.34 -28.68 -5.20
C ARG A 399 29.18 -28.23 -6.09
N SER A 400 28.88 -26.93 -6.18
CA SER A 400 27.77 -26.46 -7.06
C SER A 400 28.02 -26.82 -8.53
N HIS A 401 29.28 -27.03 -8.93
CA HIS A 401 29.66 -27.54 -10.26
C HIS A 401 29.22 -28.96 -10.54
N PHE A 402 29.01 -29.76 -9.51
CA PHE A 402 28.58 -31.15 -9.66
C PHE A 402 27.27 -31.26 -10.44
N PHE A 403 26.41 -30.24 -10.35
CA PHE A 403 25.19 -30.13 -11.17
C PHE A 403 25.49 -30.21 -12.68
N PHE A 404 26.47 -29.44 -13.16
CA PHE A 404 26.87 -29.44 -14.56
C PHE A 404 27.53 -30.76 -14.97
N GLN A 405 28.32 -31.37 -14.07
CA GLN A 405 28.97 -32.65 -14.32
C GLN A 405 27.95 -33.80 -14.45
N VAL A 406 27.01 -33.91 -13.50
CA VAL A 406 26.02 -35.00 -13.48
C VAL A 406 25.07 -34.93 -14.67
N LEU A 407 24.68 -33.72 -15.06
CA LEU A 407 23.76 -33.50 -16.17
C LEU A 407 24.47 -33.35 -17.52
N ASN A 408 25.80 -33.50 -17.55
CA ASN A 408 26.64 -33.35 -18.73
C ASN A 408 26.36 -32.02 -19.48
N LEU A 409 26.38 -30.92 -18.74
CA LEU A 409 26.09 -29.58 -19.25
C LEU A 409 27.39 -28.80 -19.47
N ASP A 410 27.48 -28.17 -20.64
CA ASP A 410 28.56 -27.21 -20.91
C ASP A 410 28.41 -25.99 -19.99
N LYS A 411 29.49 -25.63 -19.30
CA LYS A 411 29.56 -24.52 -18.35
C LYS A 411 30.35 -23.33 -18.87
N LEU A 412 30.92 -23.39 -20.08
CA LEU A 412 31.76 -22.34 -20.63
C LEU A 412 31.03 -21.00 -20.77
N PHE A 413 29.72 -21.06 -21.01
CA PHE A 413 28.86 -19.88 -21.09
C PHE A 413 28.87 -19.05 -19.79
N LEU A 414 29.21 -19.61 -18.63
CA LEU A 414 29.30 -18.88 -17.36
C LEU A 414 30.35 -17.76 -17.42
N ASN A 415 31.38 -17.89 -18.26
CA ASN A 415 32.43 -16.88 -18.44
C ASN A 415 32.02 -15.68 -19.30
N LEU A 416 30.84 -15.75 -19.92
CA LEU A 416 30.32 -14.70 -20.78
C LEU A 416 29.29 -13.84 -20.02
N PRO A 417 29.09 -12.57 -20.42
CA PRO A 417 28.07 -11.71 -19.82
C PRO A 417 26.68 -12.33 -19.87
N VAL A 418 25.91 -12.20 -18.78
CA VAL A 418 24.58 -12.82 -18.60
C VAL A 418 23.60 -12.38 -19.69
N GLU A 419 23.77 -11.19 -20.24
CA GLU A 419 22.95 -10.62 -21.31
C GLU A 419 23.06 -11.42 -22.63
N GLN A 420 24.19 -12.12 -22.83
CA GLN A 420 24.48 -12.91 -24.03
C GLN A 420 24.03 -14.37 -23.89
N TRP A 421 23.70 -14.82 -22.68
CA TRP A 421 23.30 -16.21 -22.43
C TRP A 421 22.11 -16.67 -23.28
N PRO A 422 21.03 -15.87 -23.48
CA PRO A 422 19.89 -16.31 -24.27
C PRO A 422 20.21 -16.68 -25.73
N GLN A 423 21.34 -16.24 -26.27
CA GLN A 423 21.79 -16.52 -27.64
C GLN A 423 22.76 -17.70 -27.72
N LEU A 424 23.26 -18.22 -26.60
CA LEU A 424 24.25 -19.30 -26.57
C LEU A 424 23.56 -20.67 -26.56
N GLU A 425 23.95 -21.55 -27.50
CA GLU A 425 23.40 -22.91 -27.60
C GLU A 425 23.63 -23.72 -26.32
N ALA A 426 24.82 -23.61 -25.72
CA ALA A 426 25.15 -24.27 -24.46
C ALA A 426 24.19 -23.91 -23.33
N TYR A 427 23.84 -22.62 -23.20
CA TYR A 427 22.89 -22.15 -22.19
C TYR A 427 21.47 -22.61 -22.50
N LEU A 428 21.03 -22.52 -23.76
CA LEU A 428 19.69 -22.97 -24.16
C LEU A 428 19.52 -24.47 -23.90
N HIS A 429 20.52 -25.29 -24.21
CA HIS A 429 20.54 -26.71 -23.90
C HIS A 429 20.47 -26.96 -22.38
N ALA A 430 21.34 -26.32 -21.59
CA ALA A 430 21.33 -26.42 -20.14
C ALA A 430 19.98 -26.01 -19.52
N LYS A 431 19.35 -24.95 -20.04
CA LYS A 431 18.03 -24.48 -19.61
C LYS A 431 16.93 -25.51 -19.88
N VAL A 432 16.94 -26.14 -21.06
CA VAL A 432 15.97 -27.19 -21.40
C VAL A 432 16.12 -28.40 -20.49
N VAL A 433 17.36 -28.88 -20.28
CA VAL A 433 17.64 -30.00 -19.38
C VAL A 433 17.19 -29.67 -17.96
N ALA A 434 17.58 -28.50 -17.44
CA ALA A 434 17.18 -28.06 -16.10
C ALA A 434 15.65 -27.98 -15.93
N HIS A 435 14.92 -27.47 -16.93
CA HIS A 435 13.44 -27.42 -16.90
C HIS A 435 12.80 -28.80 -17.06
N SER A 436 13.48 -29.76 -17.68
CA SER A 436 12.98 -31.14 -17.83
C SER A 436 13.08 -31.96 -16.54
N LEU A 437 13.90 -31.52 -15.58
CA LEU A 437 14.02 -32.19 -14.29
C LEU A 437 12.71 -32.03 -13.52
N LYS A 438 12.03 -33.16 -13.32
CA LYS A 438 10.84 -33.21 -12.47
C LYS A 438 11.26 -33.06 -11.02
N VAL A 439 11.25 -31.83 -10.52
CA VAL A 439 11.36 -31.54 -9.09
C VAL A 439 9.98 -31.71 -8.48
N VAL A 440 9.77 -32.78 -7.72
CA VAL A 440 8.53 -32.99 -6.97
C VAL A 440 8.63 -32.20 -5.68
N ASN A 441 8.00 -31.03 -5.62
CA ASN A 441 7.91 -30.21 -4.42
C ASN A 441 6.45 -30.03 -3.98
N ASP A 442 5.78 -31.16 -3.75
CA ASP A 442 4.36 -31.20 -3.35
C ASP A 442 4.08 -30.30 -2.13
N SER A 443 5.02 -30.22 -1.20
CA SER A 443 4.93 -29.35 -0.03
C SER A 443 4.76 -27.89 -0.44
N ALA A 444 5.76 -27.29 -1.09
CA ALA A 444 5.68 -25.86 -1.43
C ALA A 444 4.60 -25.56 -2.47
N GLU A 445 4.29 -26.49 -3.38
CA GLU A 445 3.15 -26.40 -4.30
C GLU A 445 1.82 -26.24 -3.54
N ARG A 446 1.61 -26.99 -2.44
CA ARG A 446 0.44 -26.80 -1.57
C ARG A 446 0.40 -25.40 -0.95
N GLY A 447 1.55 -24.86 -0.56
CA GLY A 447 1.67 -23.48 -0.07
C GLY A 447 1.23 -22.46 -1.14
N ILE A 448 1.70 -22.63 -2.38
CA ILE A 448 1.29 -21.79 -3.50
C ILE A 448 -0.21 -21.94 -3.83
N ALA A 449 -0.75 -23.16 -3.76
CA ALA A 449 -2.18 -23.39 -3.95
C ALA A 449 -3.02 -22.69 -2.86
N LEU A 450 -2.56 -22.71 -1.60
CA LEU A 450 -3.17 -21.96 -0.51
C LEU A 450 -3.21 -20.46 -0.82
N ALA A 451 -2.08 -19.86 -1.18
CA ALA A 451 -2.05 -18.45 -1.57
C ALA A 451 -2.92 -18.15 -2.79
N SER A 452 -2.93 -19.02 -3.80
CA SER A 452 -3.77 -18.85 -4.99
C SER A 452 -5.26 -18.77 -4.64
N ASN A 453 -5.72 -19.59 -3.69
CA ASN A 453 -7.13 -19.63 -3.27
C ASN A 453 -7.52 -18.42 -2.42
N PHE A 454 -6.60 -17.93 -1.59
CA PHE A 454 -6.93 -16.92 -0.58
C PHE A 454 -6.33 -15.53 -0.81
N ASN A 455 -5.45 -15.31 -1.79
CA ASN A 455 -4.78 -14.02 -2.03
C ASN A 455 -5.75 -12.83 -2.08
N LYS A 456 -6.93 -13.02 -2.68
CA LYS A 456 -7.97 -11.97 -2.81
C LYS A 456 -8.92 -11.87 -1.62
N SER A 457 -8.82 -12.76 -0.63
CA SER A 457 -9.78 -12.92 0.45
C SER A 457 -9.39 -12.17 1.73
N LEU A 458 -10.38 -11.66 2.47
CA LEU A 458 -10.33 -11.23 3.88
C LEU A 458 -9.46 -10.01 4.26
N THR A 459 -8.17 -10.01 3.93
CA THR A 459 -7.24 -8.91 4.25
C THR A 459 -6.37 -8.53 3.06
N LYS A 460 -6.09 -7.22 2.97
CA LYS A 460 -5.22 -6.59 1.97
C LYS A 460 -3.86 -6.18 2.54
N LYS A 461 -3.65 -6.36 3.83
CA LYS A 461 -2.38 -6.04 4.50
C LYS A 461 -1.46 -7.25 4.47
N GLU A 462 -0.20 -7.05 4.10
CA GLU A 462 0.76 -8.14 3.92
C GLU A 462 0.99 -8.90 5.23
N ASP A 463 1.27 -8.20 6.33
CA ASP A 463 1.59 -8.83 7.62
C ASP A 463 0.43 -9.68 8.15
N GLU A 464 -0.79 -9.12 8.13
CA GLU A 464 -1.99 -9.85 8.52
C GLU A 464 -2.23 -11.07 7.62
N LYS A 465 -1.87 -10.98 6.32
CA LYS A 465 -2.01 -12.11 5.40
C LYS A 465 -1.07 -13.26 5.71
N GLN A 466 0.17 -12.96 6.10
CA GLN A 466 1.14 -14.00 6.42
C GLN A 466 0.67 -14.84 7.61
N TYR A 467 0.15 -14.20 8.65
CA TYR A 467 -0.46 -14.90 9.78
C TYR A 467 -1.69 -15.71 9.35
N PHE A 468 -2.55 -15.11 8.53
CA PHE A 468 -3.72 -15.79 7.99
C PHE A 468 -3.38 -17.09 7.25
N TYR A 469 -2.34 -17.11 6.40
CA TYR A 469 -1.93 -18.34 5.70
C TYR A 469 -1.54 -19.46 6.67
N GLN A 470 -0.77 -19.13 7.70
CA GLN A 470 -0.36 -20.10 8.71
C GLN A 470 -1.57 -20.66 9.48
N VAL A 471 -2.55 -19.81 9.82
CA VAL A 471 -3.76 -20.23 10.52
C VAL A 471 -4.61 -21.16 9.67
N VAL A 472 -4.85 -20.82 8.40
CA VAL A 472 -5.65 -21.68 7.51
C VAL A 472 -4.94 -23.00 7.24
N GLU A 473 -3.62 -23.00 7.04
CA GLU A 473 -2.86 -24.23 6.86
C GLU A 473 -2.97 -25.14 8.10
N SER A 474 -2.74 -24.58 9.30
CA SER A 474 -2.82 -25.31 10.56
C SER A 474 -4.22 -25.89 10.79
N HIS A 475 -5.26 -25.06 10.62
CA HIS A 475 -6.64 -25.50 10.81
C HIS A 475 -7.05 -26.58 9.80
N ARG A 476 -6.60 -26.51 8.54
CA ARG A 476 -6.86 -27.55 7.53
C ARG A 476 -6.16 -28.88 7.85
N LYS A 477 -5.01 -28.85 8.53
CA LYS A 477 -4.33 -30.07 9.00
C LYS A 477 -5.08 -30.70 10.18
N GLN A 478 -5.61 -29.87 11.08
CA GLN A 478 -6.38 -30.33 12.23
C GLN A 478 -7.77 -30.84 11.82
N TYR A 479 -8.44 -30.14 10.90
CA TYR A 479 -9.79 -30.45 10.42
C TYR A 479 -9.77 -30.68 8.89
N PRO A 480 -9.25 -31.83 8.41
CA PRO A 480 -9.11 -32.12 6.99
C PRO A 480 -10.43 -32.35 6.26
N ASP A 481 -11.48 -32.77 6.97
CA ASP A 481 -12.82 -32.96 6.41
C ASP A 481 -13.92 -32.44 7.35
N ALA A 482 -15.13 -32.32 6.81
CA ALA A 482 -16.30 -31.83 7.54
C ALA A 482 -17.08 -32.95 8.24
N LYS A 483 -16.46 -34.10 8.53
CA LYS A 483 -17.14 -35.20 9.21
C LYS A 483 -17.27 -34.89 10.71
N ASN A 484 -18.38 -35.32 11.32
CA ASN A 484 -18.62 -35.14 12.76
C ASN A 484 -17.48 -35.70 13.63
N ALA A 485 -16.87 -36.83 13.24
CA ALA A 485 -15.74 -37.41 13.95
C ALA A 485 -14.50 -36.49 13.99
N THR A 486 -14.31 -35.70 12.93
CA THR A 486 -13.19 -34.77 12.77
C THR A 486 -13.46 -33.45 13.50
N LEU A 487 -14.68 -32.93 13.40
CA LEU A 487 -15.09 -31.66 14.02
C LEU A 487 -15.20 -31.73 15.56
N ASN A 488 -15.33 -32.94 16.12
CA ASN A 488 -15.45 -33.18 17.57
C ASN A 488 -14.11 -33.56 18.24
N GLN A 489 -12.96 -33.42 17.54
CA GLN A 489 -11.61 -33.47 18.14
C GLN A 489 -11.26 -32.12 18.77
#